data_AF-A0A849G826-F1
#
_entry.id   AF-A0A849G826-F1
#
_cell.length_a   1.000
_cell.length_b   1.000
_cell.length_c   1.000
_cell.angle_alpha   90.00
_cell.angle_beta   90.00
_cell.angle_gamma   90.00
#
_symmetry.space_group_name_H-M   'P 1'
#
loop_
_entity.id
_entity.type
_entity.pdbx_description
1 polymer ?
#
loop_
_entity_poly.entity_id
_entity_poly.type
_entity_poly.pdbx_seq_one_letter_code
_entity_poly.pdbx_strand_id
1 'polypeptide(L)'
;MDKRDRALLFRHRLQTALQTAGVSRSALARTVKVDRSTVSQLLNPETARLPNAQVVAECAAALGVSGDWLLGLSDFPERAADLLAGSLTVSEAPRAPVDQQIFEWLTEAAGYKVRHVPATLPDMLKTEELLRWEYAPHLGRTMEQAIGASRDHLNWMRQSMSDFEIAMPLFEVEAMITGTGYYRGLEQSVRQRQVAHMLA
;
A
#
# COMPACT_ATOMS: atom_id res chain seq x y z
N MET A 1 -28.75 -9.11 -9.92
CA MET A 1 -27.88 -10.14 -10.52
C MET A 1 -28.67 -11.43 -10.64
N ASP A 2 -28.74 -12.03 -11.84
CA ASP A 2 -29.37 -13.33 -12.06
C ASP A 2 -28.58 -14.43 -11.33
N LYS A 3 -29.24 -15.53 -10.96
CA LYS A 3 -28.59 -16.72 -10.39
C LYS A 3 -27.51 -17.29 -11.32
N ARG A 4 -27.72 -17.25 -12.64
CA ARG A 4 -26.77 -17.72 -13.65
C ARG A 4 -25.52 -16.84 -13.68
N ASP A 5 -25.71 -15.53 -13.64
CA ASP A 5 -24.60 -14.56 -13.58
C ASP A 5 -23.76 -14.75 -12.32
N ARG A 6 -24.42 -15.00 -11.19
CA ARG A 6 -23.72 -15.26 -9.92
C ARG A 6 -22.91 -16.55 -9.96
N ALA A 7 -23.46 -17.62 -10.56
CA ALA A 7 -22.74 -18.89 -10.73
C ALA A 7 -21.51 -18.73 -11.65
N LEU A 8 -21.66 -17.96 -12.74
CA LEU A 8 -20.56 -17.61 -13.64
C LEU A 8 -19.46 -16.84 -12.91
N LEU A 9 -19.83 -15.79 -12.15
CA LEU A 9 -18.90 -14.96 -11.39
C LEU A 9 -18.18 -15.77 -10.30
N PHE A 10 -18.92 -16.59 -9.55
CA PHE A 10 -18.35 -17.48 -8.53
C PHE A 10 -17.29 -18.40 -9.13
N ARG A 11 -17.60 -19.04 -10.25
CA ARG A 11 -16.66 -19.94 -10.95
C ARG A 11 -15.40 -19.21 -11.39
N HIS A 12 -15.56 -18.03 -12.00
CA HIS A 12 -14.43 -17.22 -12.43
C HIS A 12 -13.53 -16.85 -11.24
N ARG A 13 -14.12 -16.28 -10.17
CA ARG A 13 -13.39 -15.87 -8.97
C ARG A 13 -12.73 -17.05 -8.24
N LEU A 14 -13.39 -18.21 -8.19
CA LEU A 14 -12.82 -19.44 -7.65
C LEU A 14 -11.60 -19.93 -8.47
N GLN A 15 -11.67 -19.85 -9.81
CA GLN A 15 -10.52 -20.17 -10.67
C GLN A 15 -9.36 -19.21 -10.46
N THR A 16 -9.64 -17.91 -10.40
CA THR A 16 -8.62 -16.88 -10.11
C THR A 16 -7.95 -17.16 -8.77
N ALA A 17 -8.73 -17.40 -7.71
CA ALA A 17 -8.18 -17.68 -6.38
C ALA A 17 -7.33 -18.97 -6.34
N LEU A 18 -7.73 -20.02 -7.05
CA LEU A 18 -6.91 -21.25 -7.19
C LEU A 18 -5.57 -20.98 -7.87
N GLN A 19 -5.57 -20.16 -8.93
CA GLN A 19 -4.36 -19.78 -9.66
C GLN A 19 -3.43 -18.94 -8.77
N THR A 20 -3.96 -17.90 -8.12
CA THR A 20 -3.20 -17.01 -7.23
C THR A 20 -2.60 -17.76 -6.05
N ALA A 21 -3.36 -18.66 -5.42
CA ALA A 21 -2.89 -19.45 -4.29
C ALA A 21 -1.95 -20.62 -4.67
N GLY A 22 -1.78 -20.90 -5.97
CA GLY A 22 -1.04 -22.08 -6.43
C GLY A 22 -1.66 -23.42 -6.00
N VAL A 23 -2.97 -23.43 -5.69
CA VAL A 23 -3.67 -24.60 -5.14
C VAL A 23 -4.32 -25.39 -6.27
N SER A 24 -4.03 -26.69 -6.35
CA SER A 24 -4.70 -27.58 -7.31
C SER A 24 -6.14 -27.91 -6.87
N ARG A 25 -7.01 -28.24 -7.83
CA ARG A 25 -8.40 -28.67 -7.56
C ARG A 25 -8.48 -29.85 -6.58
N SER A 26 -7.55 -30.79 -6.69
CA SER A 26 -7.47 -31.96 -5.81
C SER A 26 -6.96 -31.61 -4.40
N ALA A 27 -6.12 -30.58 -4.28
CA ALA A 27 -5.72 -30.05 -2.98
C ALA A 27 -6.89 -29.32 -2.31
N LEU A 28 -7.60 -28.46 -3.03
CA LEU A 28 -8.79 -27.76 -2.52
C LEU A 28 -9.85 -28.74 -2.03
N ALA A 29 -10.16 -29.79 -2.81
CA ALA A 29 -11.15 -30.81 -2.43
C ALA A 29 -10.81 -31.48 -1.08
N ARG A 30 -9.53 -31.79 -0.85
CA ARG A 30 -9.05 -32.36 0.42
C ARG A 30 -9.17 -31.35 1.58
N THR A 31 -8.77 -30.11 1.36
CA THR A 31 -8.84 -29.05 2.39
C THR A 31 -10.29 -28.77 2.81
N VAL A 32 -11.19 -28.68 1.84
CA VAL A 32 -12.62 -28.39 2.04
C VAL A 32 -13.44 -29.63 2.45
N LYS A 33 -12.79 -30.81 2.48
CA LYS A 33 -13.42 -32.11 2.82
C LYS A 33 -14.63 -32.45 1.95
N VAL A 34 -14.50 -32.21 0.65
CA VAL A 34 -15.52 -32.56 -0.37
C VAL A 34 -14.92 -33.46 -1.45
N ASP A 35 -15.78 -34.20 -2.16
CA ASP A 35 -15.34 -35.00 -3.29
C ASP A 35 -14.71 -34.16 -4.40
N ARG A 36 -13.71 -34.73 -5.09
CA ARG A 36 -13.07 -34.10 -6.25
C ARG A 36 -14.08 -33.81 -7.37
N SER A 37 -15.12 -34.63 -7.49
CA SER A 37 -16.24 -34.42 -8.43
C SER A 37 -17.02 -33.15 -8.10
N THR A 38 -17.23 -32.84 -6.82
CA THR A 38 -17.90 -31.61 -6.36
C THR A 38 -17.12 -30.37 -6.80
N VAL A 39 -15.81 -30.31 -6.53
CA VAL A 39 -14.97 -29.18 -6.99
C VAL A 39 -14.94 -29.09 -8.52
N SER A 40 -14.92 -30.23 -9.22
CA SER A 40 -14.95 -30.26 -10.69
C SER A 40 -16.29 -29.75 -11.25
N GLN A 41 -17.41 -30.06 -10.59
CA GLN A 41 -18.74 -29.55 -10.96
C GLN A 41 -18.90 -28.05 -10.72
N LEU A 42 -18.29 -27.51 -9.66
CA LEU A 42 -18.28 -26.07 -9.39
C LEU A 42 -17.50 -25.28 -10.45
N LEU A 43 -16.50 -25.90 -11.06
CA LEU A 43 -15.65 -25.30 -12.09
C LEU A 43 -16.14 -25.59 -13.52
N ASN A 44 -17.17 -26.41 -13.68
CA ASN A 44 -17.71 -26.78 -14.99
C ASN A 44 -18.52 -25.60 -15.57
N PRO A 45 -18.24 -25.12 -16.79
CA PRO A 45 -18.96 -23.99 -17.41
C PRO A 45 -20.47 -24.24 -17.60
N GLU A 46 -20.88 -25.50 -17.82
CA GLU A 46 -22.25 -25.90 -18.17
C GLU A 46 -23.21 -25.95 -16.97
N THR A 47 -22.71 -25.81 -15.74
CA THR A 47 -23.52 -25.85 -14.53
C THR A 47 -23.80 -24.43 -14.01
N ALA A 48 -25.07 -24.12 -13.77
CA ALA A 48 -25.53 -22.88 -13.12
C ALA A 48 -25.77 -23.05 -11.61
N ARG A 49 -25.10 -24.03 -10.98
CA ARG A 49 -25.35 -24.40 -9.57
C ARG A 49 -24.29 -23.79 -8.67
N LEU A 50 -24.72 -22.91 -7.77
CA LEU A 50 -23.91 -22.46 -6.65
C LEU A 50 -23.80 -23.57 -5.59
N PRO A 51 -22.65 -23.68 -4.91
CA PRO A 51 -22.53 -24.56 -3.74
C PRO A 51 -23.41 -24.07 -2.59
N ASN A 52 -23.57 -24.92 -1.57
CA ASN A 52 -24.13 -24.49 -0.30
C ASN A 52 -23.16 -23.52 0.43
N ALA A 53 -23.67 -22.81 1.42
CA ALA A 53 -22.89 -21.82 2.17
C ALA A 53 -21.64 -22.42 2.84
N GLN A 54 -21.71 -23.68 3.30
CA GLN A 54 -20.57 -24.38 3.91
C GLN A 54 -19.40 -24.48 2.93
N VAL A 55 -19.65 -24.96 1.71
CA VAL A 55 -18.59 -25.14 0.71
C VAL A 55 -18.04 -23.79 0.24
N VAL A 56 -18.88 -22.76 0.15
CA VAL A 56 -18.40 -21.38 -0.13
C VAL A 56 -17.45 -20.90 0.97
N ALA A 57 -17.83 -21.06 2.24
CA ALA A 57 -17.04 -20.62 3.39
C ALA A 57 -15.69 -21.35 3.46
N GLU A 58 -15.69 -22.67 3.27
CA GLU A 58 -14.47 -23.48 3.29
C GLU A 58 -13.56 -23.19 2.09
N CYS A 59 -14.10 -22.96 0.89
CA CYS A 59 -13.31 -22.52 -0.25
C CYS A 59 -12.66 -21.15 0.00
N ALA A 60 -13.41 -20.20 0.55
CA ALA A 60 -12.89 -18.89 0.92
C ALA A 60 -11.78 -19.01 1.98
N ALA A 61 -12.00 -19.83 3.01
CA ALA A 61 -11.05 -20.14 4.08
C ALA A 61 -9.75 -20.79 3.54
N ALA A 62 -9.87 -21.75 2.63
CA ALA A 62 -8.73 -22.46 2.05
C ALA A 62 -7.89 -21.59 1.10
N LEU A 63 -8.51 -20.60 0.45
CA LEU A 63 -7.88 -19.80 -0.61
C LEU A 63 -7.45 -18.40 -0.18
N GLY A 64 -7.61 -18.04 1.10
CA GLY A 64 -7.21 -16.71 1.58
C GLY A 64 -8.13 -15.57 1.13
N VAL A 65 -9.38 -15.85 0.71
CA VAL A 65 -10.31 -14.84 0.19
C VAL A 65 -11.59 -14.73 1.04
N SER A 66 -12.43 -13.73 0.77
CA SER A 66 -13.77 -13.60 1.38
C SER A 66 -14.85 -14.39 0.62
N GLY A 67 -15.82 -14.91 1.38
CA GLY A 67 -17.02 -15.54 0.81
C GLY A 67 -17.88 -14.53 0.05
N ASP A 68 -17.94 -13.29 0.52
CA ASP A 68 -18.66 -12.19 -0.14
C ASP A 68 -18.07 -11.88 -1.51
N TRP A 69 -16.74 -11.90 -1.66
CA TRP A 69 -16.11 -11.79 -2.96
C TRP A 69 -16.40 -13.00 -3.84
N LEU A 70 -16.27 -14.24 -3.35
CA LEU A 70 -16.63 -15.41 -4.16
C LEU A 70 -18.08 -15.33 -4.66
N LEU A 71 -19.00 -14.81 -3.85
CA LEU A 71 -20.40 -14.69 -4.22
C LEU A 71 -20.73 -13.44 -5.04
N GLY A 72 -19.83 -12.47 -5.20
CA GLY A 72 -20.13 -11.21 -5.91
C GLY A 72 -20.94 -10.22 -5.08
N LEU A 73 -20.74 -10.22 -3.76
CA LEU A 73 -21.26 -9.24 -2.81
C LEU A 73 -20.22 -8.15 -2.46
N SER A 74 -18.93 -8.41 -2.72
CA SER A 74 -17.80 -7.48 -2.58
C SER A 74 -16.91 -7.54 -3.82
N ASP A 75 -16.21 -6.46 -4.13
CA ASP A 75 -15.18 -6.41 -5.18
C ASP A 75 -13.76 -6.70 -4.68
N PHE A 76 -13.57 -6.71 -3.35
CA PHE A 76 -12.29 -6.98 -2.70
C PHE A 76 -12.13 -8.46 -2.35
N PRO A 77 -11.10 -9.17 -2.88
CA PRO A 77 -10.85 -10.58 -2.57
C PRO A 77 -10.49 -10.82 -1.10
N GLU A 78 -9.94 -9.84 -0.40
CA GLU A 78 -9.48 -9.91 0.98
C GLU A 78 -10.62 -10.24 1.96
N ARG A 79 -10.30 -10.94 3.05
CA ARG A 79 -11.27 -11.15 4.14
C ARG A 79 -11.53 -9.84 4.86
N ALA A 80 -12.72 -9.70 5.45
CA ALA A 80 -13.01 -8.57 6.33
C ALA A 80 -11.94 -8.39 7.43
N ALA A 81 -11.35 -9.49 7.93
CA ALA A 81 -10.24 -9.45 8.89
C ALA A 81 -8.91 -8.92 8.28
N ASP A 82 -8.63 -9.18 7.00
CA ASP A 82 -7.46 -8.66 6.30
C ASP A 82 -7.67 -7.19 5.89
N LEU A 83 -8.91 -6.81 5.57
CA LEU A 83 -9.32 -5.39 5.43
C LEU A 83 -9.21 -4.64 6.76
N LEU A 84 -9.47 -5.31 7.88
CA LEU A 84 -9.21 -4.81 9.24
C LEU A 84 -7.72 -4.85 9.61
N ALA A 85 -6.86 -5.64 8.96
CA ALA A 85 -5.41 -5.48 9.09
C ALA A 85 -4.89 -4.25 8.34
N GLY A 86 -5.65 -3.78 7.33
CA GLY A 86 -5.57 -2.41 6.80
C GLY A 86 -6.29 -1.35 7.67
N SER A 87 -6.80 -1.72 8.86
CA SER A 87 -7.30 -0.73 9.80
C SER A 87 -6.14 0.11 10.30
N LEU A 88 -6.35 1.42 10.26
CA LEU A 88 -5.47 2.47 10.75
C LEU A 88 -4.50 1.98 11.84
N THR A 89 -3.26 1.67 11.43
CA THR A 89 -2.16 1.38 12.34
C THR A 89 -1.57 2.72 12.78
N VAL A 90 -1.83 3.09 14.04
CA VAL A 90 -1.17 4.24 14.66
C VAL A 90 0.01 3.71 15.47
N SER A 91 1.22 3.87 14.94
CA SER A 91 2.44 3.56 15.69
C SER A 91 2.72 4.67 16.70
N GLU A 92 3.12 4.31 17.93
CA GLU A 92 3.66 5.29 18.86
C GLU A 92 4.97 5.84 18.29
N ALA A 93 5.02 7.15 18.04
CA ALA A 93 6.21 7.81 17.51
C ALA A 93 7.09 8.34 18.66
N PRO A 94 8.15 7.60 19.09
CA PRO A 94 9.19 8.21 19.91
C PRO A 94 9.82 9.38 19.14
N ARG A 95 10.25 10.43 19.86
CA ARG A 95 10.73 11.70 19.27
C ARG A 95 12.08 11.60 18.49
N ALA A 96 12.49 10.40 18.06
CA ALA A 96 13.63 10.13 17.16
C ALA A 96 13.65 8.66 16.67
N PRO A 97 14.19 8.37 15.46
CA PRO A 97 14.05 9.07 14.20
C PRO A 97 12.91 8.44 13.36
N VAL A 98 12.13 9.33 12.74
CA VAL A 98 10.89 9.02 12.02
C VAL A 98 11.10 8.24 10.71
N ASP A 99 12.36 7.95 10.35
CA ASP A 99 12.71 7.52 8.99
C ASP A 99 12.57 6.02 8.77
N GLN A 100 12.92 5.17 9.75
CA GLN A 100 12.93 3.72 9.55
C GLN A 100 11.50 3.14 9.40
N GLN A 101 10.58 3.55 10.28
CA GLN A 101 9.20 3.05 10.22
C GLN A 101 8.46 3.52 8.96
N ILE A 102 8.69 4.76 8.54
CA ILE A 102 8.14 5.29 7.28
C ILE A 102 8.69 4.49 6.10
N PHE A 103 9.99 4.17 6.10
CA PHE A 103 10.59 3.36 5.05
C PHE A 103 10.01 1.94 4.99
N GLU A 104 9.81 1.30 6.14
CA GLU A 104 9.17 -0.02 6.23
C GLU A 104 7.74 0.02 5.65
N TRP A 105 6.94 1.03 6.02
CA TRP A 105 5.59 1.21 5.46
C TRP A 105 5.60 1.47 3.95
N LEU A 106 6.54 2.27 3.45
CA LEU A 106 6.66 2.49 2.02
C LEU A 106 7.05 1.20 1.28
N THR A 107 7.92 0.38 1.88
CA THR A 107 8.30 -0.93 1.35
C THR A 107 7.10 -1.88 1.30
N GLU A 108 6.28 -1.91 2.34
CA GLU A 108 5.04 -2.68 2.40
C GLU A 108 4.01 -2.19 1.36
N ALA A 109 3.97 -0.88 1.11
CA ALA A 109 3.09 -0.26 0.12
C ALA A 109 3.56 -0.41 -1.34
N ALA A 110 4.57 -1.24 -1.62
CA ALA A 110 5.04 -1.50 -2.97
C ALA A 110 3.91 -2.05 -3.86
N GLY A 111 3.63 -1.37 -4.97
CA GLY A 111 2.53 -1.71 -5.89
C GLY A 111 1.16 -1.16 -5.50
N TYR A 112 1.06 -0.48 -4.36
CA TYR A 112 -0.12 0.28 -3.96
C TYR A 112 0.05 1.78 -4.25
N LYS A 113 -1.08 2.50 -4.25
CA LYS A 113 -1.10 3.96 -4.35
C LYS A 113 -0.88 4.59 -2.98
N VAL A 114 0.12 5.45 -2.86
CA VAL A 114 0.47 6.16 -1.62
C VAL A 114 -0.13 7.56 -1.66
N ARG A 115 -0.91 7.91 -0.63
CA ARG A 115 -1.45 9.27 -0.46
C ARG A 115 -0.81 9.91 0.76
N HIS A 116 -0.18 11.06 0.56
CA HIS A 116 0.60 11.72 1.57
C HIS A 116 0.15 13.17 1.77
N VAL A 117 -0.04 13.56 3.03
CA VAL A 117 -0.29 14.95 3.44
C VAL A 117 0.87 15.33 4.35
N PRO A 118 1.92 15.98 3.83
CA PRO A 118 3.09 16.31 4.62
C PRO A 118 2.82 17.50 5.54
N ALA A 119 3.59 17.59 6.63
CA ALA A 119 3.61 18.77 7.49
C ALA A 119 4.53 19.89 6.96
N THR A 120 5.54 19.53 6.16
CA THR A 120 6.49 20.46 5.51
C THR A 120 6.65 20.10 4.03
N LEU A 121 7.60 20.68 3.30
CA LEU A 121 7.90 20.23 1.94
C LEU A 121 8.20 18.71 1.94
N PRO A 122 7.71 17.91 0.99
CA PRO A 122 8.10 16.51 0.88
C PRO A 122 9.60 16.33 0.63
N ASP A 123 10.23 15.37 1.29
CA ASP A 123 11.67 15.10 1.13
C ASP A 123 12.07 14.81 -0.31
N MET A 124 11.19 14.17 -1.08
CA MET A 124 11.32 13.92 -2.52
C MET A 124 11.62 15.18 -3.33
N LEU A 125 11.16 16.33 -2.86
CA LEU A 125 11.33 17.61 -3.52
C LEU A 125 12.50 18.40 -2.96
N LYS A 126 13.10 18.00 -1.82
CA LYS A 126 14.13 18.77 -1.13
C LYS A 126 15.51 18.56 -1.76
N THR A 127 16.26 19.65 -1.81
CA THR A 127 17.71 19.66 -2.05
C THR A 127 18.44 19.13 -0.81
N GLU A 128 19.66 18.65 -1.01
CA GLU A 128 20.49 18.15 0.08
C GLU A 128 20.78 19.22 1.14
N GLU A 129 20.97 20.49 0.74
CA GLU A 129 21.20 21.56 1.70
C GLU A 129 19.97 21.86 2.55
N LEU A 130 18.76 21.74 1.99
CA LEU A 130 17.53 21.92 2.75
C LEU A 130 17.33 20.79 3.76
N LEU A 131 17.53 19.53 3.34
CA LEU A 131 17.50 18.37 4.23
C LEU A 131 18.51 18.53 5.37
N ARG A 132 19.75 18.91 5.06
CA ARG A 132 20.79 19.11 6.08
C ARG A 132 20.39 20.18 7.11
N TRP A 133 19.78 21.27 6.67
CA TRP A 133 19.29 22.32 7.56
C TRP A 133 18.14 21.84 8.46
N GLU A 134 17.20 21.06 7.91
CA GLU A 134 16.01 20.58 8.62
C GLU A 134 16.34 19.55 9.71
N TYR A 135 17.27 18.63 9.41
CA TYR A 135 17.66 17.57 10.33
C TYR A 135 18.79 17.96 11.29
N ALA A 136 19.54 19.05 11.01
CA ALA A 136 20.63 19.54 11.87
C ALA A 136 20.30 19.60 13.38
N PRO A 137 19.10 20.08 13.82
CA PRO A 137 18.76 20.16 15.25
C PRO A 137 18.51 18.82 15.94
N HIS A 138 18.19 17.77 15.19
CA HIS A 138 17.76 16.46 15.73
C HIS A 138 18.87 15.40 15.70
N LEU A 139 20.06 15.75 15.22
CA LEU A 139 21.16 14.81 14.97
C LEU A 139 22.02 14.58 16.21
N GLY A 140 21.53 13.71 17.10
CA GLY A 140 22.40 12.86 17.92
C GLY A 140 23.05 11.78 17.04
N ARG A 141 24.36 11.92 16.80
CA ARG A 141 25.27 11.05 16.01
C ARG A 141 25.10 11.10 14.47
N THR A 142 26.06 11.83 13.89
CA THR A 142 26.56 11.87 12.51
C THR A 142 25.57 12.22 11.40
N MET A 143 25.55 13.52 11.06
CA MET A 143 24.97 14.14 9.85
C MET A 143 25.08 13.31 8.57
N GLU A 144 26.19 12.60 8.36
CA GLU A 144 26.43 11.81 7.14
C GLU A 144 25.54 10.58 7.02
N GLN A 145 25.12 9.98 8.14
CA GLN A 145 24.24 8.80 8.12
C GLN A 145 22.80 9.16 7.78
N ALA A 146 22.31 10.30 8.26
CA ALA A 146 20.96 10.78 7.91
C ALA A 146 20.88 11.28 6.47
N ILE A 147 21.92 11.97 5.98
CA ILE A 147 22.00 12.36 4.57
C ILE A 147 22.16 11.14 3.66
N GLY A 148 22.95 10.15 4.08
CA GLY A 148 23.07 8.86 3.38
C GLY A 148 21.74 8.11 3.31
N ALA A 149 21.05 7.97 4.44
CA ALA A 149 19.73 7.36 4.51
C ALA A 149 18.69 8.10 3.67
N SER A 150 18.73 9.44 3.67
CA SER A 150 17.84 10.26 2.83
C SER A 150 18.14 10.10 1.33
N ARG A 151 19.42 9.98 0.93
CA ARG A 151 19.80 9.65 -0.46
C ARG A 151 19.35 8.25 -0.86
N ASP A 152 19.54 7.26 0.00
CA ASP A 152 19.09 5.89 -0.24
C ASP A 152 17.56 5.84 -0.34
N HIS A 153 16.86 6.61 0.51
CA HIS A 153 15.41 6.79 0.47
C HIS A 153 14.93 7.46 -0.83
N LEU A 154 15.57 8.55 -1.27
CA LEU A 154 15.25 9.23 -2.53
C LEU A 154 15.52 8.34 -3.76
N ASN A 155 16.63 7.61 -3.75
CA ASN A 155 16.97 6.68 -4.81
C ASN A 155 15.99 5.50 -4.85
N TRP A 156 15.59 4.98 -3.68
CA TRP A 156 14.60 3.92 -3.57
C TRP A 156 13.21 4.40 -4.02
N MET A 157 12.76 5.58 -3.59
CA MET A 157 11.48 6.16 -4.02
C MET A 157 11.42 6.42 -5.53
N ARG A 158 12.55 6.80 -6.15
CA ARG A 158 12.63 6.94 -7.62
C ARG A 158 12.61 5.60 -8.35
N GLN A 159 12.96 4.51 -7.68
CA GLN A 159 12.98 3.16 -8.25
C GLN A 159 11.73 2.34 -7.92
N SER A 160 10.97 2.73 -6.89
CA SER A 160 9.75 2.05 -6.50
C SER A 160 8.62 2.34 -7.50
N MET A 161 7.87 1.31 -7.88
CA MET A 161 6.79 1.41 -8.86
C MET A 161 5.46 1.94 -8.27
N SER A 162 5.50 2.54 -7.08
CA SER A 162 4.30 3.01 -6.39
C SER A 162 3.91 4.41 -6.86
N ASP A 163 2.63 4.62 -7.12
CA ASP A 163 2.07 5.93 -7.52
C ASP A 163 1.86 6.81 -6.27
N PHE A 164 2.37 8.05 -6.29
CA PHE A 164 2.30 9.00 -5.18
C PHE A 164 1.35 10.16 -5.50
N GLU A 165 0.36 10.36 -4.63
CA GLU A 165 -0.45 11.58 -4.58
C GLU A 165 -0.10 12.36 -3.32
N ILE A 166 0.40 13.58 -3.50
CA ILE A 166 0.76 14.48 -2.41
C ILE A 166 -0.17 15.68 -2.41
N ALA A 167 -0.85 15.91 -1.30
CA ALA A 167 -1.67 17.10 -1.09
C ALA A 167 -0.98 18.04 -0.10
N MET A 168 -0.51 19.18 -0.61
CA MET A 168 0.21 20.18 0.18
C MET A 168 -0.39 21.57 -0.06
N PRO A 169 -0.54 22.38 1.00
CA PRO A 169 -1.07 23.73 0.84
C PRO A 169 -0.07 24.66 0.14
N LEU A 170 -0.57 25.60 -0.67
CA LEU A 170 0.27 26.58 -1.37
C LEU A 170 1.11 27.44 -0.41
N PHE A 171 0.57 27.72 0.78
CA PHE A 171 1.30 28.50 1.80
C PHE A 171 2.64 27.84 2.17
N GLU A 172 2.75 26.52 2.06
CA GLU A 172 3.99 25.81 2.42
C GLU A 172 5.11 26.14 1.44
N VAL A 173 4.77 26.21 0.14
CA VAL A 173 5.70 26.68 -0.91
C VAL A 173 6.07 28.14 -0.67
N GLU A 174 5.09 28.99 -0.36
CA GLU A 174 5.32 30.40 -0.07
C GLU A 174 6.20 30.60 1.17
N ALA A 175 5.98 29.82 2.22
CA ALA A 175 6.77 29.85 3.45
C ALA A 175 8.22 29.42 3.20
N MET A 176 8.43 28.37 2.39
CA MET A 176 9.75 27.91 1.97
C MET A 176 10.47 29.00 1.15
N ILE A 177 9.79 29.59 0.18
CA ILE A 177 10.35 30.67 -0.66
C ILE A 177 10.72 31.89 0.20
N THR A 178 9.83 32.30 1.11
CA THR A 178 10.00 33.52 1.91
C THR A 178 10.86 33.32 3.16
N GLY A 179 11.14 32.08 3.57
CA GLY A 179 11.92 31.78 4.78
C GLY A 179 11.15 32.12 6.06
N THR A 180 9.83 31.93 6.03
CA THR A 180 8.92 32.24 7.14
C THR A 180 8.38 30.96 7.79
N GLY A 181 7.71 31.11 8.93
CA GLY A 181 7.16 29.96 9.67
C GLY A 181 8.25 28.97 10.06
N TYR A 182 8.08 27.72 9.62
CA TYR A 182 9.02 26.62 9.84
C TYR A 182 10.43 26.94 9.32
N TYR A 183 10.53 27.57 8.14
CA TYR A 183 11.79 27.88 7.44
C TYR A 183 12.53 29.10 7.99
N ARG A 184 12.16 29.60 9.17
CA ARG A 184 12.83 30.75 9.78
C ARG A 184 14.28 30.39 10.11
N GLY A 185 15.22 31.20 9.61
CA GLY A 185 16.65 30.97 9.79
C GLY A 185 17.30 30.13 8.68
N LEU A 186 16.53 29.68 7.68
CA LEU A 186 17.07 29.10 6.47
C LEU A 186 17.70 30.18 5.58
N GLU A 187 18.95 29.98 5.18
CA GLU A 187 19.67 30.92 4.32
C GLU A 187 18.94 31.16 2.99
N GLN A 188 18.94 32.41 2.53
CA GLN A 188 18.33 32.78 1.25
C GLN A 188 18.95 32.01 0.09
N SER A 189 20.26 31.76 0.13
CA SER A 189 20.97 31.04 -0.92
C SER A 189 20.44 29.61 -1.08
N VAL A 190 20.14 28.92 0.03
CA VAL A 190 19.57 27.56 0.04
C VAL A 190 18.16 27.58 -0.54
N ARG A 191 17.33 28.54 -0.14
CA ARG A 191 15.96 28.69 -0.69
C ARG A 191 15.95 28.92 -2.19
N GLN A 192 16.86 29.74 -2.71
CA GLN A 192 16.97 29.98 -4.15
C GLN A 192 17.37 28.72 -4.92
N ARG A 193 18.31 27.93 -4.40
CA ARG A 193 18.69 26.64 -5.00
C ARG A 193 17.56 25.63 -4.95
N GLN A 194 16.80 25.59 -3.85
CA GLN A 194 15.61 24.78 -3.71
C GLN A 194 14.55 25.12 -4.76
N VAL A 195 14.27 26.41 -4.97
CA VAL A 195 13.32 26.86 -6.01
C VAL A 195 13.82 26.49 -7.40
N ALA A 196 15.11 26.72 -7.69
CA ALA A 196 15.69 26.34 -8.97
C ALA A 196 15.58 24.82 -9.24
N HIS A 197 15.76 24.00 -8.21
CA HIS A 197 15.60 22.55 -8.30
C HIS A 197 14.16 22.13 -8.64
N MET A 198 13.15 22.79 -8.05
CA MET A 198 11.74 22.47 -8.31
C MET A 198 11.24 22.94 -9.68
N LEU A 199 11.94 23.88 -10.31
CA LEU A 199 11.61 24.41 -11.64
C LEU A 199 12.32 23.68 -12.78
N ALA A 200 13.32 22.84 -12.48
CA ALA A 200 14.10 22.07 -13.45
C ALA A 200 13.42 20.75 -13.80
#